data_AF-A0A2G5DS07-F1
#
_entry.id   AF-A0A2G5DS07-F1
#
_cell.length_a   1.000
_cell.length_b   1.000
_cell.length_c   1.000
_cell.angle_alpha   90.00
_cell.angle_beta   90.00
_cell.angle_gamma   90.00
#
_symmetry.space_group_name_H-M   'P 1'
#
loop_
_entity.id
_entity.type
_entity.pdbx_description
1 polymer ?
#
loop_
_entity_poly.entity_id
_entity_poly.type
_entity_poly.pdbx_seq_one_letter_code
_entity_poly.pdbx_strand_id
1 'polypeptide(L)' 'MVCCDRCGEWFHPRCIKLTINEVKMLDRYTCDECTTEMLKAKNRYDPEMNTKVQIDLWNGIQVKKD' A
#
# COMPACT_ATOMS: atom_id res chain seq x y z
N MET A 1 -15.88 6.42 -18.53
CA MET A 1 -14.45 6.43 -18.16
C MET A 1 -14.39 6.46 -16.64
N VAL A 2 -13.31 5.97 -16.02
CA VAL A 2 -13.14 5.91 -14.56
C VAL A 2 -11.86 6.62 -14.16
N CYS A 3 -11.91 7.45 -13.13
CA CYS A 3 -10.76 8.21 -12.65
C CYS A 3 -10.08 7.45 -11.51
N CYS A 4 -8.75 7.35 -11.54
CA CYS A 4 -7.98 6.81 -10.42
C CYS A 4 -7.90 7.84 -9.29
N ASP A 5 -8.29 7.44 -8.08
CA ASP A 5 -8.31 8.28 -6.87
C ASP A 5 -6.91 8.72 -6.40
N ARG A 6 -5.85 8.09 -6.93
CA ARG A 6 -4.46 8.40 -6.53
C ARG A 6 -3.69 9.26 -7.51
N CYS A 7 -3.72 8.92 -8.79
CA CYS A 7 -3.01 9.69 -9.81
C CYS A 7 -3.89 10.67 -10.57
N GLY A 8 -5.22 10.60 -10.39
CA GLY A 8 -6.17 11.47 -11.09
C GLY A 8 -6.30 11.18 -12.60
N GLU A 9 -5.71 10.10 -13.09
CA GLU A 9 -5.78 9.73 -14.50
C GLU A 9 -7.08 9.02 -14.87
N TRP A 10 -7.49 9.17 -16.12
CA TRP A 10 -8.73 8.64 -16.66
C TRP A 10 -8.49 7.37 -17.46
N PHE A 11 -9.21 6.30 -17.11
CA PHE A 11 -9.07 4.99 -17.71
C PHE A 11 -10.35 4.56 -18.43
N HIS A 12 -10.15 3.87 -19.56
CA HIS A 12 -11.23 3.15 -20.22
C HIS A 12 -11.49 1.83 -19.48
N PRO A 13 -12.72 1.55 -19.03
CA PRO A 13 -13.04 0.31 -18.32
C PRO A 13 -12.56 -0.95 -19.05
N ARG A 14 -12.69 -0.97 -20.39
CA ARG A 14 -12.20 -2.07 -21.23
C ARG A 14 -10.67 -2.27 -21.17
N CYS A 15 -9.90 -1.20 -21.08
CA CYS A 15 -8.42 -1.27 -21.02
C CYS A 15 -7.93 -1.83 -19.69
N ILE A 16 -8.68 -1.63 -18.62
CA ILE A 16 -8.37 -2.07 -17.25
C ILE A 16 -9.18 -3.31 -16.84
N LYS A 17 -9.78 -4.01 -17.82
CA LYS A 17 -10.59 -5.24 -17.63
C LYS A 17 -11.76 -5.07 -16.65
N LEU A 18 -12.31 -3.86 -16.52
CA LEU A 18 -13.55 -3.61 -15.79
C LEU A 18 -14.73 -3.55 -16.76
N THR A 19 -15.83 -4.18 -16.37
CA THR A 19 -17.12 -4.04 -17.03
C THR A 19 -17.81 -2.75 -16.61
N ILE A 20 -18.76 -2.29 -17.43
CA ILE A 20 -19.53 -1.09 -17.12
C ILE A 20 -20.35 -1.24 -15.82
N ASN A 21 -20.81 -2.45 -15.51
CA ASN A 21 -21.54 -2.72 -14.28
C ASN A 21 -20.63 -2.64 -13.05
N GLU A 22 -19.43 -3.18 -13.12
CA GLU A 22 -18.42 -3.05 -12.05
C GLU A 22 -18.09 -1.58 -11.82
N VAL A 23 -17.84 -0.80 -12.88
CA VAL A 23 -17.56 0.65 -12.74
C VAL A 23 -18.73 1.42 -12.13
N LYS A 24 -19.98 1.03 -12.41
CA LYS A 24 -21.17 1.68 -11.81
C LYS A 24 -21.33 1.39 -10.32
N MET A 25 -20.84 0.24 -9.85
CA MET A 25 -20.92 -0.18 -8.44
C MET A 25 -19.69 0.25 -7.63
N LEU A 26 -18.68 0.81 -8.29
CA LEU A 26 -17.37 1.06 -7.71
C LEU A 26 -17.29 2.50 -7.22
N ASP A 27 -17.18 2.67 -5.90
CA ASP A 27 -17.12 3.98 -5.22
C ASP A 27 -15.76 4.66 -5.41
N ARG A 28 -14.66 3.89 -5.37
CA ARG A 28 -13.29 4.36 -5.57
C ARG A 28 -12.48 3.41 -6.44
N TYR A 29 -11.81 3.94 -7.44
CA TYR A 29 -10.94 3.19 -8.35
C TYR A 29 -9.46 3.51 -8.08
N THR A 30 -8.62 2.48 -8.03
CA THR A 30 -7.16 2.62 -8.02
C THR A 30 -6.59 1.80 -9.17
N CYS A 31 -5.74 2.41 -10.01
CA CYS A 31 -5.12 1.70 -11.14
C CYS A 31 -4.04 0.70 -10.69
N ASP A 32 -3.68 -0.23 -11.56
CA ASP A 32 -2.69 -1.28 -11.27
C ASP A 32 -1.31 -0.70 -10.95
N GLU A 33 -0.92 0.40 -11.59
CA GLU A 33 0.33 1.12 -11.32
C GLU A 33 0.37 1.61 -9.87
N CYS A 34 -0.69 2.32 -9.46
CA CYS A 34 -0.84 2.81 -8.09
C CYS A 34 -0.95 1.67 -7.06
N THR A 35 -1.53 0.54 -7.45
CA THR A 35 -1.63 -0.65 -6.60
C THR A 35 -0.27 -1.35 -6.43
N THR A 36 0.51 -1.42 -7.50
CA THR A 36 1.84 -2.02 -7.51
C THR A 36 2.84 -1.20 -6.68
N GLU A 37 2.75 0.13 -6.74
CA GLU A 37 3.58 1.00 -5.90
C GLU A 37 3.33 0.79 -4.40
N MET A 38 2.11 0.43 -3.98
CA MET A 38 1.85 0.06 -2.58
C MET A 38 2.54 -1.25 -2.17
N LEU A 39 2.59 -2.24 -3.06
CA LEU A 39 3.25 -3.52 -2.79
C LEU A 39 4.77 -3.33 -2.75
N LYS A 40 5.31 -2.48 -3.63
CA LYS A 40 6.70 -2.05 -3.54
C LYS A 40 6.97 -1.28 -2.26
N ALA A 41 6.07 -0.41 -1.79
CA ALA A 41 6.25 0.29 -0.52
C ALA A 41 6.26 -0.65 0.70
N LYS A 42 5.57 -1.80 0.66
CA LYS A 42 5.67 -2.84 1.70
C LYS A 42 6.94 -3.69 1.60
N ASN A 43 7.60 -3.70 0.44
CA ASN A 43 8.90 -4.34 0.21
C ASN A 43 10.07 -3.34 0.12
N ARG A 44 9.80 -2.03 0.23
CA ARG A 44 10.80 -1.04 0.54
C ARG A 44 11.04 -1.21 2.02
N TYR A 45 12.17 -1.80 2.36
CA TYR A 45 12.80 -1.58 3.66
C TYR A 45 12.70 -0.08 3.97
N ASP A 46 11.83 0.28 4.90
CA ASP A 46 11.72 1.61 5.48
C ASP A 46 12.71 1.65 6.66
N PRO A 47 13.84 2.37 6.55
CA PRO A 47 14.83 2.41 7.61
C PRO A 47 14.34 3.11 8.89
N GLU A 48 13.25 3.90 8.85
CA GLU A 48 12.74 4.66 9.99
C GLU A 48 11.67 3.90 10.79
N MET A 49 10.89 3.03 10.14
CA MET A 49 9.83 2.29 10.85
C MET A 49 10.34 1.05 11.61
N ASN A 50 11.62 0.67 11.48
CA ASN A 50 12.22 -0.45 12.23
C ASN A 50 12.83 -0.02 13.58
N THR A 51 13.06 1.27 13.81
CA THR A 51 13.81 1.71 15.00
C THR A 51 12.97 1.65 16.28
N LYS A 52 11.67 1.94 16.22
CA LYS A 52 10.82 1.95 17.42
C LYS A 52 10.55 0.53 17.96
N VAL A 53 10.30 -0.43 17.06
CA VAL A 53 10.01 -1.84 17.44
C VAL A 53 11.24 -2.54 18.04
N GLN A 54 12.46 -2.23 17.58
CA GLN A 54 13.69 -2.79 18.15
C GLN A 54 14.07 -2.20 19.51
N ILE A 55 13.85 -0.90 19.73
CA ILE A 55 14.15 -0.23 21.00
C ILE A 55 13.28 -0.78 22.14
N ASP A 56 12.01 -1.07 21.87
CA ASP A 56 11.08 -1.59 22.88
C ASP A 56 11.45 -3.02 23.36
N LEU A 57 12.12 -3.82 22.52
CA LEU A 57 12.59 -5.17 22.87
C LEU A 57 13.96 -5.19 23.57
N TRP A 58 14.85 -4.23 23.29
CA TRP A 58 16.17 -4.15 23.92
C TRP A 58 16.12 -3.63 25.36
N ASN A 59 15.18 -2.72 25.67
CA ASN A 59 15.07 -2.15 27.01
C ASN A 59 14.47 -3.09 28.07
N GLY A 60 14.02 -4.29 27.68
CA GLY A 60 13.26 -5.22 28.53
C GLY A 60 14.03 -6.39 29.13
N ILE A 61 15.30 -6.62 28.79
CA ILE A 61 16.01 -7.85 29.20
C ILE A 61 17.17 -7.50 30.14
N GLN A 62 16.85 -7.31 31.42
CA GLN A 62 17.81 -7.39 32.52
C GLN A 62 18.08 -8.88 32.81
N VAL A 63 19.14 -9.47 32.25
CA VAL A 63 19.63 -10.78 32.73
C VAL A 63 20.92 -10.58 33.50
N LYS A 64 20.87 -11.05 34.76
CA LYS A 64 21.88 -10.93 35.80
C LYS A 64 23.18 -11.62 35.36
N LYS A 65 24.31 -10.97 35.61
CA LYS A 65 25.64 -11.57 35.51
C LYS A 65 25.93 -12.28 36.83
N ASP A 66 26.02 -13.61 36.80
CA ASP A 66 26.77 -14.39 37.79
C ASP A 66 28.25 -14.43 37.40
#